data_AF-A0AB38A4C5-F1
#
_entry.id   AF-A0AB38A4C5-F1
#
_cell.length_a   1.000
_cell.length_b   1.000
_cell.length_c   1.000
_cell.angle_alpha   90.00
_cell.angle_beta   90.00
_cell.angle_gamma   90.00
#
_symmetry.space_group_name_H-M   'P 1'
#
loop_
_entity.id
_entity.type
_entity.pdbx_description
1 polymer ?
#
loop_
_entity_poly.entity_id
_entity_poly.type
_entity_poly.pdbx_seq_one_letter_code
_entity_poly.pdbx_strand_id
1 'polypeptide(L)'
;MLEKVLPYFKDRLLDDLLALGAMPDTTWGGVRLGDLFNITIGKTLDGNKIDKENGRIPYVTRKETNNGVDGFTEGHDEAYLWDKVPVITIGNETAKPFVQTTPFYTGTKVNILSPKRALSAGALKFIARCFESNRERYSYSYTANSTRLAEQRIMLPLTDSGALNHAYMEQTIAKLESDSLSYVTEIMQNRYEKLVSCINIQGGY
;
A
#
# COMPACT_ATOMS: atom_id res chain seq x y z
N MET A 1 1.19 -26.02 -0.66
CA MET A 1 0.23 -24.90 -0.85
C MET A 1 0.86 -23.78 -1.68
N LEU A 2 2.01 -23.22 -1.27
CA LEU A 2 2.77 -22.22 -2.04
C LEU A 2 3.14 -22.65 -3.48
N GLU A 3 3.44 -23.93 -3.69
CA GLU A 3 3.78 -24.48 -5.03
C GLU A 3 2.63 -24.46 -6.04
N LYS A 4 1.37 -24.40 -5.59
CA LYS A 4 0.19 -24.23 -6.47
C LYS A 4 -0.25 -22.77 -6.59
N VAL A 5 0.15 -21.94 -5.62
CA VAL A 5 -0.17 -20.50 -5.53
C VAL A 5 0.62 -19.73 -6.60
N LEU A 6 1.93 -19.95 -6.65
CA LEU A 6 2.83 -19.20 -7.54
C LEU A 6 2.50 -19.34 -9.03
N PRO A 7 2.22 -20.54 -9.58
CA PRO A 7 1.85 -20.69 -10.99
C PRO A 7 0.52 -20.02 -11.33
N TYR A 8 -0.51 -20.20 -10.49
CA TYR A 8 -1.83 -19.60 -10.70
C TYR A 8 -1.77 -18.07 -10.78
N PHE A 9 -1.08 -17.44 -9.82
CA PHE A 9 -0.91 -16.00 -9.85
C PHE A 9 0.00 -15.56 -10.99
N LYS A 10 1.02 -16.34 -11.37
CA LYS A 10 1.93 -15.97 -12.45
C LYS A 10 1.23 -15.98 -13.81
N ASP A 11 0.41 -16.98 -14.10
CA ASP A 11 -0.30 -17.10 -15.37
C ASP A 11 -1.39 -16.03 -15.49
N ARG A 12 -2.19 -15.82 -14.44
CA ARG A 12 -3.24 -14.78 -14.41
C ARG A 12 -2.66 -13.37 -14.45
N LEU A 13 -1.55 -13.13 -13.73
CA LEU A 13 -0.85 -11.84 -13.75
C LEU A 13 -0.14 -11.61 -15.09
N LEU A 14 0.26 -12.66 -15.82
CA LEU A 14 0.78 -12.54 -17.18
C LEU A 14 -0.33 -12.18 -18.17
N ASP A 15 -1.49 -12.86 -18.11
CA ASP A 15 -2.66 -12.54 -18.94
C ASP A 15 -3.18 -11.12 -18.66
N ASP A 16 -3.18 -10.70 -17.40
CA ASP A 16 -3.54 -9.35 -17.00
C ASP A 16 -2.49 -8.32 -17.40
N LEU A 17 -1.20 -8.62 -17.30
CA LEU A 17 -0.14 -7.76 -17.82
C LEU A 17 -0.20 -7.65 -19.35
N LEU A 18 -0.63 -8.70 -20.05
CA LEU A 18 -0.90 -8.67 -21.49
C LEU A 18 -2.15 -7.85 -21.80
N ALA A 19 -3.22 -7.95 -21.01
CA ALA A 19 -4.44 -7.17 -21.18
C ALA A 19 -4.27 -5.68 -20.81
N LEU A 20 -3.52 -5.38 -19.76
CA LEU A 20 -3.15 -4.02 -19.34
C LEU A 20 -2.11 -3.43 -20.28
N GLY A 21 -1.11 -4.22 -20.68
CA GLY A 21 -0.13 -3.88 -21.73
C GLY A 21 -0.76 -3.72 -23.11
N ALA A 22 -2.01 -4.18 -23.30
CA ALA A 22 -2.83 -3.93 -24.47
C ALA A 22 -3.66 -2.64 -24.38
N MET A 23 -3.48 -1.78 -23.37
CA MET A 23 -3.88 -0.37 -23.49
C MET A 23 -2.88 0.34 -24.43
N PRO A 24 -3.24 0.58 -25.71
CA PRO A 24 -2.27 0.99 -26.75
C PRO A 24 -1.58 2.33 -26.46
N ASP A 25 -2.15 3.15 -25.56
CA ASP A 25 -1.71 4.52 -25.26
C ASP A 25 -0.92 4.62 -23.94
N THR A 26 -0.26 3.53 -23.51
CA THR A 26 0.54 3.51 -22.27
C THR A 26 2.02 3.41 -22.55
N THR A 27 2.73 4.49 -22.23
CA THR A 27 4.20 4.53 -22.19
C THR A 27 4.70 4.54 -20.74
N TRP A 28 5.98 4.32 -20.50
CA TRP A 28 6.57 4.34 -19.15
C TRP A 28 7.64 5.42 -19.06
N GLY A 29 7.61 6.21 -17.98
CA GLY A 29 8.56 7.29 -17.77
C GLY A 29 9.01 7.45 -16.33
N GLY A 30 10.20 8.00 -16.14
CA GLY A 30 10.79 8.26 -14.82
C GLY A 30 10.28 9.56 -14.22
N VAL A 31 9.44 9.45 -13.18
CA VAL A 31 8.80 10.59 -12.50
C VAL A 31 9.42 10.81 -11.13
N ARG A 32 9.77 12.07 -10.81
CA ARG A 32 10.33 12.45 -9.50
C ARG A 32 9.20 12.60 -8.47
N LEU A 33 9.35 11.98 -7.30
CA LEU A 33 8.33 12.02 -6.24
C LEU A 33 8.08 13.44 -5.73
N GLY A 34 9.12 14.26 -5.62
CA GLY A 34 9.00 15.67 -5.22
C GLY A 34 8.17 16.51 -6.19
N ASP A 35 7.94 16.04 -7.43
CA ASP A 35 7.05 16.71 -8.38
C ASP A 35 5.58 16.30 -8.17
N LEU A 36 5.34 15.08 -7.65
CA LEU A 36 4.02 14.53 -7.37
C LEU A 36 3.49 14.85 -5.96
N PHE A 37 4.39 14.93 -4.98
CA PHE A 37 4.03 14.96 -3.56
C PHE A 37 4.68 16.12 -2.81
N ASN A 38 3.94 16.67 -1.85
CA ASN A 38 4.50 17.42 -0.74
C ASN A 38 4.92 16.42 0.33
N ILE A 39 6.22 16.33 0.61
CA ILE A 39 6.79 15.34 1.53
C ILE A 39 7.14 16.03 2.84
N THR A 40 6.53 15.57 3.93
CA THR A 40 6.75 16.11 5.28
C THR A 40 6.92 14.99 6.29
N ILE A 41 7.54 15.27 7.44
CA ILE A 41 7.56 14.33 8.56
C ILE A 41 6.34 14.62 9.45
N GLY A 42 5.58 13.57 9.77
CA GLY A 42 4.42 13.69 10.66
C GLY A 42 4.82 14.09 12.07
N LYS A 43 3.92 14.80 12.77
CA LYS A 43 4.15 15.17 14.17
C LYS A 43 4.15 13.92 15.05
N THR A 44 5.24 13.76 15.79
CA THR A 44 5.50 12.53 16.54
C THR A 44 4.73 12.52 17.85
N LEU A 45 3.90 11.50 18.04
CA LEU A 45 3.52 11.04 19.38
C LEU A 45 4.58 10.06 19.90
N ASP A 46 4.93 10.17 21.17
CA ASP A 46 5.84 9.24 21.83
C ASP A 46 5.09 7.93 22.12
N GLY A 47 5.45 6.88 21.39
CA GLY A 47 4.81 5.57 21.49
C GLY A 47 4.88 4.93 22.88
N ASN A 48 5.76 5.40 23.78
CA ASN A 48 5.83 4.91 25.16
C ASN A 48 4.90 5.66 26.13
N LYS A 49 4.26 6.75 25.66
CA LYS A 49 3.42 7.64 26.48
C LYS A 49 1.96 7.66 26.02
N ILE A 50 1.58 6.79 25.08
CA ILE A 50 0.24 6.71 24.54
C ILE A 50 -0.37 5.33 24.83
N ASP A 51 -1.67 5.30 25.06
CA ASP A 51 -2.45 4.07 25.06
C ASP A 51 -2.69 3.65 23.60
N LYS A 52 -2.27 2.44 23.24
CA LYS A 52 -2.37 1.85 21.89
C LYS A 52 -3.46 0.80 21.77
N GLU A 53 -4.12 0.47 22.89
CA GLU A 53 -5.11 -0.61 22.97
C GLU A 53 -6.53 -0.03 23.03
N ASN A 54 -6.70 1.12 23.69
CA ASN A 54 -8.02 1.72 23.93
C ASN A 54 -8.27 2.99 23.09
N GLY A 55 -8.06 2.92 21.78
CA GLY A 55 -8.35 4.03 20.87
C GLY A 55 -8.96 3.61 19.56
N ARG A 56 -9.38 4.61 18.77
CA ARG A 56 -10.03 4.38 17.46
C ARG A 56 -9.24 4.91 16.28
N ILE A 57 -8.26 5.79 16.51
CA ILE A 57 -7.47 6.40 15.44
C ILE A 57 -6.16 5.61 15.29
N PRO A 58 -5.82 5.12 14.07
CA PRO A 58 -4.58 4.39 13.84
C PRO A 58 -3.34 5.18 14.27
N TYR A 59 -2.42 4.52 14.96
CA TYR A 59 -1.09 5.05 15.25
C TYR A 59 -0.08 4.47 14.26
N VAL A 60 0.28 5.24 13.23
CA VAL A 60 1.16 4.82 12.13
C VAL A 60 2.62 5.08 12.49
N THR A 61 3.46 4.07 12.32
CA THR A 61 4.87 4.08 12.68
C THR A 61 5.74 3.64 11.49
N ARG A 62 7.01 3.34 11.77
CA ARG A 62 7.97 2.83 10.80
C ARG A 62 7.89 1.30 10.60
N LYS A 63 6.87 0.63 11.16
CA LYS A 63 6.65 -0.81 10.96
C LYS A 63 6.58 -1.15 9.47
N GLU A 64 7.02 -2.37 9.13
CA GLU A 64 6.98 -2.89 7.75
C GLU A 64 5.75 -3.74 7.44
N THR A 65 4.89 -3.92 8.44
CA THR A 65 3.71 -4.78 8.40
C THR A 65 2.48 -4.00 8.83
N ASN A 66 1.30 -4.59 8.61
CA ASN A 66 0.02 -4.06 9.09
C ASN A 66 -0.25 -2.59 8.71
N ASN A 67 0.05 -2.21 7.47
CA ASN A 67 -0.09 -0.83 6.99
C ASN A 67 0.69 0.23 7.81
N GLY A 68 1.75 -0.18 8.50
CA GLY A 68 2.53 0.66 9.41
C GLY A 68 1.87 0.88 10.78
N VAL A 69 0.68 0.33 11.02
CA VAL A 69 -0.11 0.56 12.23
C VAL A 69 0.46 -0.21 13.42
N ASP A 70 0.74 0.52 14.50
CA ASP A 70 1.21 0.02 15.79
C ASP A 70 0.16 0.28 16.89
N GLY A 71 -1.05 -0.22 16.67
CA GLY A 71 -2.20 -0.03 17.56
C GLY A 71 -3.02 1.23 17.24
N PHE A 72 -3.95 1.55 18.13
CA PHE A 72 -4.92 2.63 17.98
C PHE A 72 -4.94 3.50 19.23
N THR A 73 -5.01 4.80 19.05
CA THR A 73 -4.96 5.78 20.14
C THR A 73 -5.97 6.89 19.90
N GLU A 74 -6.29 7.68 20.91
CA GLU A 74 -7.21 8.81 20.81
C GLU A 74 -6.96 9.82 21.96
N GLY A 75 -7.67 10.94 21.95
CA GLY A 75 -7.57 11.97 23.00
C GLY A 75 -6.31 12.84 22.96
N HIS A 76 -5.58 12.83 21.83
CA HIS A 76 -4.43 13.73 21.61
C HIS A 76 -4.87 15.03 20.97
N ASP A 77 -4.02 16.05 21.08
CA ASP A 77 -4.21 17.34 20.42
C ASP A 77 -4.37 17.15 18.90
N GLU A 78 -5.41 17.78 18.33
CA GLU A 78 -5.72 17.76 16.89
C GLU A 78 -4.54 18.19 16.03
N ALA A 79 -3.63 19.01 16.57
CA ALA A 79 -2.41 19.41 15.90
C ALA A 79 -1.50 18.22 15.51
N TYR A 80 -1.61 17.07 16.18
CA TYR A 80 -0.88 15.84 15.87
C TYR A 80 -1.63 14.91 14.92
N LEU A 81 -2.93 15.13 14.74
CA LEU A 81 -3.75 14.32 13.86
C LEU A 81 -3.44 14.69 12.41
N TRP A 82 -3.18 13.67 11.59
CA TRP A 82 -3.16 13.83 10.16
C TRP A 82 -4.53 13.43 9.59
N ASP A 83 -5.31 14.41 9.12
CA ASP A 83 -6.68 14.24 8.62
C ASP A 83 -6.82 14.36 7.10
N LYS A 84 -5.79 14.89 6.42
CA LYS A 84 -5.76 15.07 4.96
C LYS A 84 -5.35 13.77 4.27
N VAL A 85 -6.33 12.91 4.03
CA VAL A 85 -6.18 11.60 3.38
C VAL A 85 -6.87 11.59 2.00
N PRO A 86 -6.47 10.74 1.04
CA PRO A 86 -5.45 9.68 1.15
C PRO A 86 -4.01 10.17 0.92
N VAL A 87 -3.05 9.50 1.57
CA VAL A 87 -1.60 9.80 1.48
C VAL A 87 -0.77 8.52 1.50
N ILE A 88 0.50 8.61 1.10
CA ILE A 88 1.47 7.53 1.30
C ILE A 88 2.31 7.84 2.54
N THR A 89 2.45 6.88 3.45
CA THR A 89 3.36 6.95 4.60
C THR A 89 4.58 6.05 4.37
N ILE A 90 5.77 6.56 4.70
CA ILE A 90 7.04 5.82 4.58
C ILE A 90 7.88 6.04 5.84
N GLY A 91 8.22 4.96 6.55
CA GLY A 91 9.18 5.04 7.64
C GLY A 91 10.61 5.29 7.14
N ASN A 92 11.33 6.25 7.73
CA ASN A 92 12.69 6.63 7.29
C ASN A 92 13.63 5.42 7.17
N GLU A 93 13.72 4.59 8.22
CA GLU A 93 14.67 3.48 8.30
C GLU A 93 14.23 2.24 7.51
N THR A 94 12.91 2.07 7.31
CA THR A 94 12.37 0.84 6.71
C THR A 94 12.00 1.00 5.24
N ALA A 95 11.82 2.24 4.77
CA ALA A 95 11.45 2.56 3.39
C ALA A 95 10.25 1.73 2.88
N LYS A 96 9.36 1.29 3.77
CA LYS A 96 8.16 0.54 3.42
C LYS A 96 7.02 1.54 3.18
N PRO A 97 6.44 1.59 1.95
CA PRO A 97 5.34 2.49 1.65
C PRO A 97 3.99 1.86 2.03
N PHE A 98 3.10 2.68 2.56
CA PHE A 98 1.74 2.32 2.92
C PHE A 98 0.77 3.43 2.54
N VAL A 99 -0.46 3.08 2.15
CA VAL A 99 -1.49 4.06 1.83
C VAL A 99 -2.43 4.20 3.02
N GLN A 100 -2.58 5.42 3.51
CA GLN A 100 -3.52 5.74 4.59
C GLN A 100 -4.74 6.42 4.00
N THR A 101 -5.93 5.86 4.25
CA THR A 101 -7.22 6.37 3.73
C THR A 101 -8.13 6.91 4.83
N THR A 102 -7.70 6.84 6.07
CA THR A 102 -8.41 7.35 7.25
C THR A 102 -7.46 8.22 8.07
N PRO A 103 -7.95 9.22 8.82
CA PRO A 103 -7.11 10.01 9.71
C PRO A 103 -6.26 9.15 10.64
N PHE A 104 -5.04 9.60 10.94
CA PHE A 104 -4.08 8.84 11.74
C PHE A 104 -3.13 9.73 12.53
N TYR A 105 -2.55 9.19 13.59
CA TYR A 105 -1.41 9.79 14.28
C TYR A 105 -0.10 9.15 13.80
N THR A 106 1.01 9.88 13.91
CA THR A 106 2.33 9.34 13.55
C THR A 106 3.25 9.15 14.74
N GLY A 107 4.01 8.07 14.71
CA GLY A 107 5.20 7.89 15.54
C GLY A 107 6.42 8.62 14.97
N THR A 108 7.59 8.30 15.53
CA THR A 108 8.85 8.93 15.13
C THR A 108 9.22 8.67 13.67
N LYS A 109 9.65 9.73 12.95
CA LYS A 109 10.28 9.66 11.61
C LYS A 109 9.46 8.93 10.54
N VAL A 110 8.15 9.20 10.51
CA VAL A 110 7.28 8.77 9.41
C VAL A 110 7.14 9.92 8.42
N ASN A 111 7.57 9.71 7.18
CA ASN A 111 7.26 10.63 6.09
C ASN A 111 5.82 10.44 5.65
N ILE A 112 5.17 11.56 5.33
CA ILE A 112 3.84 11.63 4.75
C ILE A 112 4.00 12.31 3.39
N LEU A 113 3.69 11.58 2.33
CA LEU A 113 3.70 12.03 0.95
C LEU A 113 2.27 12.40 0.58
N SER A 114 1.99 13.71 0.64
CA SER A 114 0.67 14.26 0.32
C SER A 114 0.60 14.64 -1.15
N PRO A 115 -0.34 14.09 -1.93
CA PRO A 115 -0.36 14.34 -3.36
C PRO A 115 -0.67 15.82 -3.65
N LYS A 116 0.12 16.44 -4.53
CA LYS A 116 -0.05 17.86 -4.89
C LYS A 116 -1.31 18.11 -5.72
N ARG A 117 -1.80 17.08 -6.40
CA ARG A 117 -3.07 17.03 -7.12
C ARG A 117 -3.86 15.83 -6.61
N ALA A 118 -5.19 15.88 -6.69
CA ALA A 118 -6.02 14.77 -6.21
C ALA A 118 -5.63 13.46 -6.92
N LEU A 119 -5.37 12.42 -6.12
CA LEU A 119 -5.11 11.06 -6.58
C LEU A 119 -6.03 10.12 -5.79
N SER A 120 -6.57 9.10 -6.46
CA SER A 120 -7.34 8.06 -5.79
C SER A 120 -6.43 7.18 -4.92
N ALA A 121 -7.04 6.48 -3.95
CA ALA A 121 -6.32 5.47 -3.17
C ALA A 121 -5.72 4.36 -4.06
N GLY A 122 -6.39 4.00 -5.16
CA GLY A 122 -5.88 3.04 -6.14
C GLY A 122 -4.61 3.53 -6.82
N ALA A 123 -4.60 4.76 -7.32
CA ALA A 123 -3.40 5.37 -7.91
C ALA A 123 -2.25 5.46 -6.89
N LEU A 124 -2.53 5.82 -5.64
CA LEU A 124 -1.53 5.86 -4.57
C LEU A 124 -0.97 4.47 -4.24
N LYS A 125 -1.81 3.42 -4.21
CA LYS A 125 -1.37 2.03 -4.02
C LYS A 125 -0.44 1.58 -5.15
N PHE A 126 -0.77 1.93 -6.39
CA PHE A 126 0.09 1.66 -7.54
C PHE A 126 1.45 2.34 -7.39
N ILE A 127 1.47 3.64 -7.11
CA ILE A 127 2.69 4.43 -6.89
C ILE A 127 3.52 3.85 -5.73
N ALA A 128 2.87 3.50 -4.62
CA ALA A 128 3.51 2.85 -3.48
C ALA A 128 4.17 1.52 -3.89
N ARG A 129 3.52 0.73 -4.75
CA ARG A 129 4.10 -0.53 -5.24
C ARG A 129 5.31 -0.30 -6.15
N CYS A 130 5.26 0.69 -7.04
CA CYS A 130 6.39 1.10 -7.87
C CYS A 130 7.55 1.66 -7.04
N PHE A 131 7.27 2.35 -5.93
CA PHE A 131 8.30 2.76 -4.98
C PHE A 131 8.92 1.56 -4.29
N GLU A 132 8.08 0.62 -3.83
CA GLU A 132 8.53 -0.54 -3.06
C GLU A 132 9.49 -1.43 -3.84
N SER A 133 9.29 -1.60 -5.16
CA SER A 133 10.23 -2.34 -6.02
C SER A 133 11.63 -1.71 -6.09
N ASN A 134 11.76 -0.43 -5.68
CA ASN A 134 13.02 0.30 -5.60
C ASN A 134 13.53 0.47 -4.16
N ARG A 135 12.88 -0.16 -3.16
CA ARG A 135 13.18 0.08 -1.73
C ARG A 135 14.60 -0.35 -1.32
N GLU A 136 15.19 -1.33 -2.01
CA GLU A 136 16.52 -1.89 -1.69
C GLU A 136 17.65 -0.86 -1.82
N ARG A 137 17.37 0.29 -2.44
CA ARG A 137 18.29 1.44 -2.48
C ARG A 137 18.48 2.09 -1.10
N TYR A 138 17.56 1.84 -0.17
CA TYR A 138 17.63 2.34 1.19
C TYR A 138 18.13 1.27 2.16
N SER A 139 18.83 1.73 3.19
CA SER A 139 19.40 0.88 4.22
C SER A 139 19.41 1.63 5.56
N TYR A 140 19.84 0.95 6.62
CA TYR A 140 19.98 1.58 7.92
C TYR A 140 20.92 2.81 7.92
N SER A 141 22.02 2.75 7.15
CA SER A 141 22.95 3.87 6.98
C SER A 141 22.52 4.87 5.90
N TYR A 142 21.63 4.46 4.99
CA TYR A 142 21.08 5.29 3.93
C TYR A 142 19.55 5.30 3.99
N THR A 143 19.00 6.05 4.94
CA THR A 143 17.55 6.12 5.19
C THR A 143 16.79 6.92 4.14
N ALA A 144 15.50 6.62 4.00
CA ALA A 144 14.53 7.30 3.15
C ALA A 144 14.04 8.61 3.78
N ASN A 145 14.94 9.55 4.04
CA ASN A 145 14.57 10.87 4.54
C ASN A 145 13.82 11.70 3.48
N SER A 146 13.11 12.75 3.93
CA SER A 146 12.21 13.54 3.06
C SER A 146 12.92 14.14 1.85
N THR A 147 14.16 14.64 2.01
CA THR A 147 14.94 15.21 0.90
C THR A 147 15.27 14.15 -0.15
N ARG A 148 15.72 12.97 0.27
CA ARG A 148 16.04 11.86 -0.65
C ARG A 148 14.80 11.32 -1.35
N LEU A 149 13.71 11.19 -0.60
CA LEU A 149 12.41 10.82 -1.16
C LEU A 149 11.98 11.83 -2.22
N ALA A 150 12.14 13.13 -1.98
CA ALA A 150 11.77 14.16 -2.96
C ALA A 150 12.57 14.04 -4.26
N GLU A 151 13.85 13.66 -4.19
CA GLU A 151 14.70 13.45 -5.38
C GLU A 151 14.50 12.10 -6.08
N GLN A 152 13.88 11.14 -5.42
CA GLN A 152 13.72 9.82 -5.99
C GLN A 152 12.84 9.85 -7.24
N ARG A 153 13.34 9.21 -8.30
CA ARG A 153 12.56 8.90 -9.49
C ARG A 153 12.03 7.47 -9.42
N ILE A 154 10.80 7.27 -9.86
CA ILE A 154 10.16 5.97 -10.02
C ILE A 154 9.56 5.87 -11.43
N MET A 155 9.53 4.65 -11.98
CA MET A 155 8.89 4.39 -13.26
C MET A 155 7.38 4.32 -13.08
N LEU A 156 6.65 5.16 -13.80
CA LEU A 156 5.19 5.20 -13.79
C LEU A 156 4.64 5.19 -15.21
N PRO A 157 3.40 4.68 -15.40
CA PRO A 157 2.72 4.70 -16.69
C PRO A 157 2.29 6.13 -17.03
N LEU A 158 2.52 6.53 -18.27
CA LEU A 158 2.18 7.81 -18.86
C LEU A 158 1.24 7.58 -20.05
N THR A 159 0.36 8.54 -20.27
CA THR A 159 -0.40 8.70 -21.51
C THR A 159 0.50 9.22 -22.62
N ASP A 160 0.05 9.18 -23.87
CA ASP A 160 0.77 9.76 -25.01
C ASP A 160 1.04 11.26 -24.86
N SER A 161 0.24 11.95 -24.06
CA SER A 161 0.45 13.37 -23.71
C SER A 161 1.59 13.60 -22.71
N GLY A 162 2.19 12.53 -22.17
CA GLY A 162 3.20 12.57 -21.11
C GLY A 162 2.65 12.77 -19.70
N ALA A 163 1.33 12.88 -19.53
CA ALA A 163 0.69 12.92 -18.21
C ALA A 163 0.59 11.51 -17.58
N LEU A 164 0.54 11.42 -16.25
CA LEU A 164 0.33 10.14 -15.54
C LEU A 164 -0.95 9.43 -16.02
N ASN A 165 -0.85 8.15 -16.35
CA ASN A 165 -2.00 7.36 -16.76
C ASN A 165 -2.75 6.81 -15.53
N HIS A 166 -3.61 7.66 -14.95
CA HIS A 166 -4.40 7.31 -13.76
C HIS A 166 -5.33 6.13 -13.99
N ALA A 167 -5.97 6.06 -15.16
CA ALA A 167 -6.87 4.96 -15.51
C ALA A 167 -6.13 3.62 -15.49
N TYR A 168 -4.93 3.55 -16.09
CA TYR A 168 -4.09 2.36 -16.04
C TYR A 168 -3.75 1.98 -14.59
N MET A 169 -3.30 2.94 -13.78
CA MET A 169 -2.91 2.68 -12.38
C MET A 169 -4.07 2.13 -11.55
N GLU A 170 -5.26 2.71 -11.69
CA GLU A 170 -6.46 2.32 -10.96
C GLU A 170 -6.99 0.96 -11.41
N GLN A 171 -7.11 0.74 -12.72
CA GLN A 171 -7.58 -0.54 -13.26
C GLN A 171 -6.64 -1.68 -12.89
N THR A 172 -5.32 -1.43 -12.92
CA THR A 172 -4.33 -2.44 -12.49
C THR A 172 -4.55 -2.84 -11.03
N ILE A 173 -4.71 -1.88 -10.13
CA ILE A 173 -4.93 -2.17 -8.70
C ILE A 173 -6.27 -2.85 -8.48
N ALA A 174 -7.35 -2.33 -9.07
CA ALA A 174 -8.69 -2.91 -8.94
C ALA A 174 -8.72 -4.37 -9.43
N LYS A 175 -8.02 -4.66 -10.53
CA LYS A 175 -7.90 -6.01 -11.09
C LYS A 175 -7.14 -6.94 -10.15
N LEU A 176 -5.96 -6.52 -9.66
CA LEU A 176 -5.17 -7.29 -8.70
C LEU A 176 -5.95 -7.58 -7.41
N GLU A 177 -6.69 -6.60 -6.90
CA GLU A 177 -7.53 -6.77 -5.70
C GLU A 177 -8.70 -7.74 -5.95
N SER A 178 -9.40 -7.59 -7.07
CA SER A 178 -10.48 -8.48 -7.48
C SER A 178 -10.00 -9.92 -7.59
N ASP A 179 -8.86 -10.14 -8.25
CA ASP A 179 -8.31 -11.47 -8.50
C ASP A 179 -7.82 -12.13 -7.21
N SER A 180 -7.19 -11.34 -6.33
CA SER A 180 -6.80 -11.79 -4.99
C SER A 180 -8.02 -12.21 -4.17
N LEU A 181 -9.11 -11.43 -4.23
CA LEU A 181 -10.34 -11.72 -3.51
C LEU A 181 -11.02 -13.00 -4.04
N SER A 182 -11.17 -13.13 -5.36
CA SER A 182 -11.74 -14.33 -5.99
C SER A 182 -11.00 -15.60 -5.56
N TYR A 183 -9.66 -15.54 -5.55
CA TYR A 183 -8.82 -16.67 -5.16
C TYR A 183 -8.99 -17.07 -3.69
N VAL A 184 -8.97 -16.09 -2.78
CA VAL A 184 -9.16 -16.35 -1.34
C VAL A 184 -10.55 -16.96 -1.10
N THR A 185 -11.59 -16.43 -1.76
CA THR A 185 -12.95 -16.97 -1.67
C THR A 185 -13.00 -18.43 -2.13
N GLU A 186 -12.36 -18.77 -3.26
CA GLU A 186 -12.29 -20.15 -3.76
C GLU A 186 -11.61 -21.10 -2.77
N ILE A 187 -10.49 -20.68 -2.16
CA ILE A 187 -9.82 -21.49 -1.12
C ILE A 187 -10.73 -21.71 0.08
N MET A 188 -11.39 -20.66 0.56
CA MET A 188 -12.23 -20.73 1.75
C MET A 188 -13.44 -21.62 1.51
N GLN A 189 -14.05 -21.54 0.32
CA GLN A 189 -15.18 -22.38 -0.07
C GLN A 189 -14.77 -23.87 -0.17
N ASN A 190 -13.65 -24.17 -0.82
CA ASN A 190 -13.11 -25.54 -0.88
C ASN A 190 -12.79 -26.12 0.51
N ARG A 191 -12.28 -25.29 1.44
CA ARG A 191 -12.02 -25.71 2.83
C ARG A 191 -13.33 -25.97 3.58
N TYR A 192 -14.32 -25.11 3.40
CA TYR A 192 -15.65 -25.26 3.99
C TYR A 192 -16.32 -26.57 3.53
N GLU A 193 -16.33 -26.84 2.23
CA GLU A 193 -16.91 -28.07 1.66
C GLU A 193 -16.26 -29.34 2.22
N LYS A 194 -14.92 -29.34 2.35
CA LYS A 194 -14.18 -30.44 3.00
C LYS A 194 -14.58 -30.63 4.45
N LEU A 195 -14.65 -29.54 5.22
CA LEU A 195 -15.05 -29.60 6.63
C LEU A 195 -16.47 -30.15 6.80
N VAL A 196 -17.43 -29.68 5.98
CA VAL A 196 -18.81 -30.18 5.97
C VAL A 196 -18.86 -31.67 5.62
N SER A 197 -18.08 -32.11 4.63
CA SER A 197 -18.02 -33.53 4.26
C SER A 197 -17.48 -34.42 5.39
N CYS A 198 -16.49 -33.94 6.16
CA CYS A 198 -15.95 -34.68 7.31
C CYS A 198 -16.96 -34.77 8.47
N ILE A 199 -17.72 -33.70 8.71
CA ILE A 199 -18.74 -33.66 9.78
C ILE A 199 -19.91 -34.58 9.45
N ASN A 200 -20.39 -34.57 8.20
CA ASN A 200 -21.52 -35.39 7.77
C ASN A 200 -21.22 -36.90 7.76
N ILE A 201 -19.95 -37.31 7.77
CA ILE A 201 -19.55 -38.72 7.89
C ILE A 201 -19.59 -39.20 9.36
N GLN A 202 -19.51 -38.29 10.34
CA GLN A 202 -19.51 -38.64 11.78
C GLN A 202 -20.90 -38.62 12.44
N GLY A 203 -21.95 -38.17 11.74
CA GLY A 203 -23.31 -38.03 12.27
C GLY A 203 -24.26 -39.20 11.96
N GLY A 204 -23.78 -40.30 11.37
CA GLY A 204 -24.60 -41.48 11.09
C GLY A 204 -24.45 -42.54 12.17
N TYR A 205 -25.32 -42.48 13.19
CA TYR A 205 -25.66 -43.60 14.08
C TYR A 205 -27.16 -43.84 14.05
#